data_AF-A0A2U1P780-F1
#
_entry.id   AF-A0A2U1P780-F1
#
_cell.length_a   1.000
_cell.length_b   1.000
_cell.length_c   1.000
_cell.angle_alpha   90.00
_cell.angle_beta   90.00
_cell.angle_gamma   90.00
#
_symmetry.space_group_name_H-M   'P 1'
#
loop_
_entity.id
_entity.type
_entity.pdbx_description
1 polymer ?
#
loop_
_entity_poly.entity_id
_entity_poly.type
_entity_poly.pdbx_seq_one_letter_code
_entity_poly.pdbx_strand_id
1 'polypeptide(L)'
;MSSLEEPLGLDKLPSLSDIDLSRRFSSKRCSTSGDDSGLGYCWIDGKTCGSFNSYEKDFKEFARETFTWRNHTREIKHKDVVWQNKGRKNDTVPRGITTKIFKGMPNYVKIVEVGPRDGLQNEKNIVPTSVKIELIKRLISCGLSVVEATSFVSPKWVPQLADAKDVVEAVKNLEGARLPVLTPNLKGFEAAVAAGAKEIAVFGSASESFSKANINCTIEESLVRFRDVINASKKLEIPVRGYVSCVIGCPVEGAISPSKVAYVAKQLHDMGCSEISLGDTIGIGTPGRNYLYMHMIELIVSLHFKLGIIST
;
A
#
# COMPACT_ATOMS: atom_id res chain seq x y z
N MET A 1 -4.27 -40.56 3.66
CA MET A 1 -2.83 -40.85 3.63
C MET A 1 -2.13 -39.71 2.91
N SER A 2 -1.12 -39.15 3.58
CA SER A 2 0.00 -38.32 3.10
C SER A 2 -0.16 -37.46 1.83
N SER A 3 -0.14 -36.14 2.00
CA SER A 3 1.03 -35.36 1.54
C SER A 3 1.09 -34.05 2.34
N LEU A 4 2.13 -33.97 3.16
CA LEU A 4 2.61 -32.80 3.87
C LEU A 4 3.41 -31.99 2.87
N GLU A 5 2.99 -30.79 2.51
CA GLU A 5 3.90 -29.78 1.98
C GLU A 5 3.57 -28.42 2.60
N GLU A 6 4.58 -27.83 3.23
CA GLU A 6 4.59 -26.53 3.87
C GLU A 6 4.49 -25.40 2.81
N PRO A 7 3.79 -24.29 3.09
CA PRO A 7 3.85 -23.13 2.21
C PRO A 7 5.27 -22.51 2.24
N LEU A 8 5.81 -22.21 1.07
CA LEU A 8 7.13 -21.61 0.91
C LEU A 8 7.13 -20.18 1.48
N GLY A 9 7.89 -19.97 2.56
CA GLY A 9 8.28 -18.64 3.03
C GLY A 9 9.16 -17.91 2.02
N LEU A 10 9.09 -16.58 2.03
CA LEU A 10 9.87 -15.64 1.20
C LEU A 10 11.41 -15.76 1.37
N ASP A 11 11.84 -16.58 2.31
CA ASP A 11 13.21 -16.84 2.75
C ASP A 11 13.97 -17.87 1.89
N LYS A 12 13.34 -18.43 0.83
CA LYS A 12 13.98 -19.38 -0.11
C LYS A 12 14.07 -18.86 -1.56
N LEU A 13 14.23 -17.55 -1.77
CA LEU A 13 14.66 -17.03 -3.07
C LEU A 13 16.20 -17.11 -3.17
N PRO A 14 16.77 -17.61 -4.29
CA PRO A 14 18.22 -17.61 -4.48
C PRO A 14 18.76 -16.17 -4.47
N SER A 15 19.86 -15.96 -3.76
CA SER A 15 20.54 -14.68 -3.62
C SER A 15 20.93 -14.10 -4.97
N LEU A 16 20.53 -12.86 -5.24
CA LEU A 16 20.92 -12.06 -6.42
C LEU A 16 22.36 -11.54 -6.31
N SER A 17 23.31 -12.45 -6.10
CA SER A 17 24.74 -12.19 -6.25
C SER A 17 25.27 -13.19 -7.26
N ASP A 18 25.06 -12.90 -8.55
CA ASP A 18 25.87 -13.35 -9.69
C ASP A 18 25.15 -12.96 -10.99
N ILE A 19 25.10 -11.66 -11.28
CA ILE A 19 24.96 -11.18 -12.67
C ILE A 19 26.04 -10.14 -12.86
N ASP A 20 27.23 -10.62 -13.22
CA ASP A 20 28.33 -9.77 -13.64
C ASP A 20 28.24 -9.45 -15.14
N LEU A 21 28.47 -8.17 -15.40
CA LEU A 21 28.91 -7.51 -16.63
C LEU A 21 28.63 -8.18 -18.00
N SER A 22 27.79 -7.53 -18.82
CA SER A 22 28.23 -6.87 -20.07
C SER A 22 27.08 -6.39 -20.97
N ARG A 23 26.94 -5.06 -21.10
CA ARG A 23 26.88 -4.29 -22.37
C ARG A 23 26.48 -2.84 -22.09
N ARG A 24 27.52 -2.01 -21.96
CA ARG A 24 27.42 -0.55 -21.99
C ARG A 24 26.90 -0.10 -23.35
N PHE A 25 25.82 0.66 -23.38
CA PHE A 25 25.57 1.63 -24.46
C PHE A 25 25.91 3.02 -23.95
N SER A 26 26.91 3.60 -24.61
CA SER A 26 27.45 4.94 -24.44
C SER A 26 26.52 5.98 -25.08
N SER A 27 26.31 7.11 -24.40
CA SER A 27 26.07 8.38 -25.09
C SER A 27 26.84 9.52 -24.41
N LYS A 28 27.32 10.42 -25.28
CA LYS A 28 28.42 11.36 -25.13
C LYS A 28 28.09 12.63 -24.31
N ARG A 29 29.18 13.18 -23.73
CA ARG A 29 29.56 14.61 -23.53
C ARG A 29 28.73 15.49 -22.59
N CYS A 30 29.41 15.95 -21.52
CA CYS A 30 29.87 17.34 -21.43
C CYS A 30 31.20 17.37 -20.66
N SER A 31 32.21 18.03 -21.24
CA SER A 31 33.53 18.28 -20.65
C SER A 31 33.58 19.74 -20.23
N THR A 32 34.25 20.05 -19.11
CA THR A 32 34.85 21.37 -18.88
C THR A 32 36.28 21.17 -18.40
N SER A 33 37.21 21.68 -19.19
CA SER A 33 38.64 21.84 -18.92
C SER A 33 38.90 23.08 -18.07
N GLY A 34 39.85 23.00 -17.14
CA GLY A 34 40.40 24.15 -16.42
C GLY A 34 41.16 23.74 -15.16
N ASP A 35 42.44 23.40 -15.33
CA ASP A 35 43.49 23.35 -14.28
C ASP A 35 43.66 24.77 -13.65
N ASP A 36 44.28 25.06 -12.51
CA ASP A 36 45.20 24.36 -11.61
C ASP A 36 45.29 25.17 -10.29
N SER A 37 45.86 24.54 -9.25
CA SER A 37 46.62 25.12 -8.13
C SER A 37 45.90 25.74 -6.90
N GLY A 38 46.10 25.07 -5.76
CA GLY A 38 46.73 25.75 -4.63
C GLY A 38 46.01 25.80 -3.28
N LEU A 39 46.53 25.01 -2.33
CA LEU A 39 46.67 25.28 -0.88
C LEU A 39 45.46 25.01 0.03
N GLY A 40 45.66 24.09 1.00
CA GLY A 40 44.79 23.99 2.18
C GLY A 40 44.70 22.64 2.89
N TYR A 41 45.84 22.09 3.31
CA TYR A 41 46.09 21.10 4.38
C TYR A 41 45.11 21.24 5.59
N CYS A 42 44.82 20.29 6.48
CA CYS A 42 45.13 18.90 6.76
C CYS A 42 44.76 18.71 8.25
N TRP A 43 43.79 17.85 8.56
CA TRP A 43 43.70 16.91 9.71
C TRP A 43 43.81 17.34 11.19
N ILE A 44 43.41 16.35 12.02
CA ILE A 44 43.66 16.10 13.46
C ILE A 44 42.50 16.57 14.36
N ASP A 45 41.93 15.81 15.29
CA ASP A 45 41.96 14.41 15.79
C ASP A 45 40.63 14.32 16.60
N GLY A 46 39.94 13.21 16.85
CA GLY A 46 40.41 11.89 17.24
C GLY A 46 39.76 11.51 18.58
N LYS A 47 39.37 10.23 18.68
CA LYS A 47 39.21 9.39 19.90
C LYS A 47 37.93 9.54 20.75
N THR A 48 37.32 8.49 21.31
CA THR A 48 37.25 7.02 21.08
C THR A 48 36.14 6.49 22.02
N CYS A 49 35.63 5.31 21.68
CA CYS A 49 34.59 4.53 22.37
C CYS A 49 34.87 4.17 23.84
N GLY A 50 33.78 3.89 24.58
CA GLY A 50 33.78 3.11 25.81
C GLY A 50 32.42 2.42 26.00
N SER A 51 32.41 1.09 26.04
CA SER A 51 31.26 0.24 26.37
C SER A 51 31.09 0.10 27.88
N PHE A 52 29.86 0.00 28.40
CA PHE A 52 29.49 -0.90 29.50
C PHE A 52 27.96 -1.03 29.64
N ASN A 53 27.49 -2.24 29.95
CA ASN A 53 26.10 -2.60 30.24
C ASN A 53 25.70 -2.19 31.67
N SER A 54 24.44 -1.76 31.87
CA SER A 54 23.68 -2.03 33.09
C SER A 54 22.17 -1.88 32.85
N TYR A 55 21.42 -2.95 33.16
CA TYR A 55 19.98 -2.93 33.43
C TYR A 55 19.71 -2.16 34.73
N GLU A 56 18.72 -1.26 34.76
CA GLU A 56 17.46 -1.36 35.52
C GLU A 56 16.74 0.02 35.64
N LYS A 57 15.42 0.01 35.36
CA LYS A 57 14.35 0.95 35.79
C LYS A 57 14.61 2.47 35.80
N ASP A 58 13.92 3.17 34.91
CA ASP A 58 13.31 4.48 35.22
C ASP A 58 11.94 4.62 34.55
N PHE A 59 10.91 4.20 35.29
CA PHE A 59 9.51 4.54 35.06
C PHE A 59 9.23 5.80 35.89
N LYS A 60 9.02 6.93 35.21
CA LYS A 60 8.49 8.23 35.64
C LYS A 60 9.48 9.34 35.30
N GLU A 61 9.18 10.07 34.23
CA GLU A 61 9.29 11.54 34.14
C GLU A 61 9.24 11.92 32.65
N PHE A 62 8.04 12.04 32.08
CA PHE A 62 7.76 12.95 30.95
C PHE A 62 6.24 13.10 30.80
N ALA A 63 5.60 13.55 31.88
CA ALA A 63 4.27 14.14 31.82
C ALA A 63 4.46 15.63 32.11
N ARG A 64 4.70 16.43 31.06
CA ARG A 64 4.46 17.89 30.99
C ARG A 64 5.01 18.48 29.69
N GLU A 65 4.43 18.11 28.55
CA GLU A 65 4.33 19.03 27.41
C GLU A 65 2.94 18.88 26.79
N THR A 66 2.01 19.71 27.27
CA THR A 66 0.69 19.91 26.68
C THR A 66 0.84 20.59 25.33
N PHE A 67 0.92 19.83 24.25
CA PHE A 67 0.74 20.36 22.89
C PHE A 67 -0.75 20.63 22.65
N THR A 68 -1.16 21.88 22.85
CA THR A 68 -2.47 22.37 22.43
C THR A 68 -2.52 22.44 20.91
N TRP A 69 -3.07 21.42 20.26
CA TRP A 69 -3.42 21.50 18.84
C TRP A 69 -4.67 22.39 18.69
N ARG A 70 -4.48 23.63 18.23
CA ARG A 70 -5.59 24.48 17.78
C ARG A 70 -6.15 23.91 16.47
N ASN A 71 -7.43 23.55 16.47
CA ASN A 71 -8.20 23.32 15.26
C ASN A 71 -8.18 24.60 14.40
N HIS A 72 -7.52 24.57 13.27
CA HIS A 72 -7.67 25.57 12.22
C HIS A 72 -8.66 25.04 11.18
N THR A 73 -9.96 25.18 11.47
CA THR A 73 -10.97 25.22 10.43
C THR A 73 -10.79 26.52 9.65
N ARG A 74 -10.13 26.46 8.49
CA ARG A 74 -10.17 27.55 7.51
C ARG A 74 -11.34 27.30 6.56
N GLU A 75 -12.42 28.03 6.77
CA GLU A 75 -13.39 28.32 5.70
C GLU A 75 -12.64 29.00 4.55
N ILE A 76 -12.56 28.34 3.40
CA ILE A 76 -12.01 28.94 2.19
C ILE A 76 -13.11 29.83 1.59
N LYS A 77 -13.12 31.11 1.97
CA LYS A 77 -13.83 32.13 1.21
C LYS A 77 -13.00 32.51 -0.01
N HIS A 78 -13.60 32.32 -1.18
CA HIS A 78 -13.09 32.72 -2.48
C HIS A 78 -12.93 34.25 -2.52
N LYS A 79 -11.75 34.77 -2.14
CA LYS A 79 -11.12 36.00 -2.64
C LYS A 79 -9.81 36.27 -1.89
N ASP A 80 -8.81 36.64 -2.69
CA ASP A 80 -7.57 37.33 -2.31
C ASP A 80 -6.49 36.52 -1.58
N VAL A 81 -5.73 35.74 -2.36
CA VAL A 81 -4.32 35.47 -2.04
C VAL A 81 -3.45 36.16 -3.10
N VAL A 82 -3.26 37.47 -2.92
CA VAL A 82 -2.21 38.22 -3.61
C VAL A 82 -0.90 37.94 -2.87
N TRP A 83 -0.04 37.10 -3.44
CA TRP A 83 1.33 36.92 -2.99
C TRP A 83 2.14 38.19 -3.29
N GLN A 84 2.35 39.04 -2.30
CA GLN A 84 3.36 40.10 -2.38
C GLN A 84 4.75 39.48 -2.23
N ASN A 85 5.46 39.42 -3.36
CA ASN A 85 6.82 38.90 -3.45
C ASN A 85 7.81 40.04 -3.18
N LYS A 86 8.33 40.16 -1.95
CA LYS A 86 9.46 41.06 -1.65
C LYS A 86 10.78 40.32 -1.89
N GLY A 87 11.32 40.52 -3.10
CA GLY A 87 12.75 40.65 -3.38
C GLY A 87 13.69 39.48 -3.06
N ARG A 88 14.00 38.67 -4.08
CA ARG A 88 15.38 38.39 -4.53
C ARG A 88 15.31 38.01 -6.01
N LYS A 89 15.92 38.86 -6.86
CA LYS A 89 16.02 38.65 -8.31
C LYS A 89 16.99 37.50 -8.55
N ASN A 90 16.51 36.37 -9.10
CA ASN A 90 17.20 35.51 -10.09
C ASN A 90 16.74 34.03 -10.15
N ASP A 91 15.56 33.66 -9.65
CA ASP A 91 15.01 32.32 -9.93
C ASP A 91 13.82 32.40 -10.90
N THR A 92 14.11 32.55 -12.19
CA THR A 92 13.16 32.24 -13.26
C THR A 92 12.95 30.72 -13.34
N VAL A 93 12.20 30.16 -12.40
CA VAL A 93 11.49 28.91 -12.67
C VAL A 93 10.33 29.27 -13.62
N PRO A 94 10.29 28.75 -14.86
CA PRO A 94 9.25 29.14 -15.81
C PRO A 94 7.87 28.73 -15.26
N ARG A 95 7.04 29.72 -14.92
CA ARG A 95 5.64 29.54 -14.49
C ARG A 95 4.77 28.70 -15.43
N GLY A 96 5.23 28.47 -16.67
CA GLY A 96 4.58 27.62 -17.66
C GLY A 96 4.92 26.12 -17.59
N ILE A 97 5.97 25.71 -16.86
CA ILE A 97 6.32 24.29 -16.69
C ILE A 97 5.43 23.64 -15.63
N THR A 98 5.21 24.33 -14.50
CA THR A 98 4.33 23.86 -13.43
C THR A 98 2.89 23.67 -13.92
N THR A 99 2.33 24.63 -14.67
CA THR A 99 0.97 24.52 -15.23
C THR A 99 0.81 23.41 -16.26
N LYS A 100 1.88 23.00 -16.97
CA LYS A 100 1.82 21.87 -17.91
C LYS A 100 1.90 20.51 -17.20
N ILE A 101 2.69 20.39 -16.12
CA ILE A 101 2.83 19.16 -15.35
C ILE A 101 1.53 18.81 -14.60
N PHE A 102 0.83 19.82 -14.05
CA PHE A 102 -0.41 19.59 -13.32
C PHE A 102 -1.67 19.52 -14.20
N LYS A 103 -1.54 19.69 -15.53
CA LYS A 103 -2.68 19.63 -16.45
C LYS A 103 -3.13 18.18 -16.62
N GLY A 104 -4.29 17.84 -16.06
CA GLY A 104 -4.86 16.48 -16.09
C GLY A 104 -4.68 15.69 -14.79
N MET A 105 -4.08 16.27 -13.75
CA MET A 105 -4.05 15.65 -12.42
C MET A 105 -5.38 15.84 -11.69
N PRO A 106 -5.83 14.86 -10.89
CA PRO A 106 -7.05 15.00 -10.11
C PRO A 106 -6.88 16.05 -9.02
N ASN A 107 -7.93 16.83 -8.76
CA ASN A 107 -7.95 17.82 -7.68
C ASN A 107 -7.96 17.18 -6.28
N TYR A 108 -8.24 15.88 -6.21
CA TYR A 108 -8.36 15.12 -4.97
C TYR A 108 -7.83 13.70 -5.16
N VAL A 109 -7.08 13.21 -4.18
CA VAL A 109 -6.57 11.83 -4.12
C VAL A 109 -7.04 11.23 -2.79
N LYS A 110 -7.67 10.05 -2.87
CA LYS A 110 -8.03 9.26 -1.69
C LYS A 110 -6.93 8.26 -1.40
N ILE A 111 -6.28 8.39 -0.25
CA ILE A 111 -5.32 7.40 0.25
C ILE A 111 -6.10 6.31 1.01
N VAL A 112 -5.81 5.05 0.70
CA VAL A 112 -6.27 3.88 1.45
C VAL A 112 -5.07 3.34 2.19
N GLU A 113 -5.05 3.53 3.51
CA GLU A 113 -3.96 3.08 4.36
C GLU A 113 -4.13 1.58 4.67
N VAL A 114 -3.15 0.77 4.32
CA VAL A 114 -3.21 -0.69 4.45
C VAL A 114 -2.24 -1.24 5.50
N GLY A 115 -1.43 -0.38 6.13
CA GLY A 115 -0.44 -0.74 7.13
C GLY A 115 -0.94 -1.66 8.24
N PRO A 116 -2.11 -1.40 8.88
CA PRO A 116 -2.63 -2.27 9.95
C PRO A 116 -3.00 -3.69 9.50
N ARG A 117 -3.26 -3.91 8.20
CA ARG A 117 -3.53 -5.23 7.63
C ARG A 117 -2.34 -5.75 6.84
N ASP A 118 -2.11 -5.19 5.66
CA ASP A 118 -1.14 -5.68 4.68
C ASP A 118 0.31 -5.47 5.13
N GLY A 119 0.57 -4.35 5.80
CA GLY A 119 1.88 -4.10 6.42
C GLY A 119 2.16 -5.11 7.53
N LEU A 120 1.30 -5.15 8.56
CA LEU A 120 1.47 -6.05 9.70
C LEU A 120 1.42 -7.55 9.35
N GLN A 121 0.75 -7.92 8.26
CA GLN A 121 0.74 -9.30 7.76
C GLN A 121 2.15 -9.76 7.32
N ASN A 122 2.97 -8.85 6.79
CA ASN A 122 4.32 -9.15 6.30
C ASN A 122 5.41 -8.91 7.36
N GLU A 123 5.02 -8.46 8.57
CA GLU A 123 5.95 -8.29 9.68
C GLU A 123 6.35 -9.63 10.31
N LYS A 124 7.63 -9.74 10.68
CA LYS A 124 8.19 -10.95 11.28
C LYS A 124 7.66 -11.20 12.69
N ASN A 125 7.42 -10.12 13.44
CA ASN A 125 6.96 -10.19 14.83
C ASN A 125 5.45 -9.99 14.91
N ILE A 126 4.79 -10.77 15.77
CA ILE A 126 3.37 -10.59 16.05
C ILE A 126 3.20 -9.35 16.93
N VAL A 127 2.53 -8.35 16.40
CA VAL A 127 2.22 -7.11 17.11
C VAL A 127 1.00 -7.34 18.04
N PRO A 128 1.06 -6.93 19.33
CA PRO A 128 -0.07 -7.07 20.25
C PRO A 128 -1.32 -6.31 19.78
N THR A 129 -2.50 -6.85 20.08
CA THR A 129 -3.80 -6.29 19.68
C THR A 129 -3.99 -4.83 20.10
N SER A 130 -3.57 -4.47 21.32
CA SER A 130 -3.66 -3.10 21.82
C SER A 130 -2.86 -2.10 20.96
N VAL A 131 -1.70 -2.53 20.46
CA VAL A 131 -0.83 -1.72 19.59
C VAL A 131 -1.47 -1.55 18.22
N LYS A 132 -2.10 -2.60 17.67
CA LYS A 132 -2.85 -2.52 16.40
C LYS A 132 -4.02 -1.53 16.48
N ILE A 133 -4.78 -1.59 17.57
CA ILE A 133 -5.90 -0.67 17.81
C ILE A 133 -5.40 0.77 17.91
N GLU A 134 -4.31 1.00 18.64
CA GLU A 134 -3.70 2.33 18.78
C GLU A 134 -3.18 2.86 17.44
N LEU A 135 -2.55 2.00 16.63
CA LEU A 135 -2.11 2.35 15.28
C LEU A 135 -3.30 2.83 14.42
N ILE A 136 -4.40 2.08 14.37
CA ILE A 136 -5.59 2.45 13.61
C ILE A 136 -6.14 3.81 14.08
N LYS A 137 -6.27 4.01 15.40
CA LYS A 137 -6.75 5.28 15.96
C LYS A 137 -5.88 6.46 15.54
N ARG A 138 -4.56 6.31 15.59
CA ARG A 138 -3.62 7.36 15.17
C ARG A 138 -3.74 7.67 13.68
N LEU A 139 -3.83 6.64 12.84
CA LEU A 139 -3.99 6.81 11.39
C LEU A 139 -5.29 7.59 11.06
N ILE A 140 -6.39 7.27 11.73
CA ILE A 140 -7.66 8.02 11.58
C ILE A 140 -7.49 9.46 12.07
N SER A 141 -6.80 9.67 13.20
CA SER A 141 -6.56 11.03 13.73
C SER A 141 -5.72 11.91 12.82
N CYS A 142 -4.92 11.33 11.93
CA CYS A 142 -4.19 12.05 10.87
C CYS A 142 -5.10 12.50 9.71
N GLY A 143 -6.39 12.18 9.74
CA GLY A 143 -7.36 12.54 8.70
C GLY A 143 -7.46 11.54 7.54
N LEU A 144 -6.93 10.32 7.70
CA LEU A 144 -7.07 9.27 6.70
C LEU A 144 -8.54 8.80 6.62
N SER A 145 -9.16 9.00 5.45
CA SER A 145 -10.57 8.66 5.23
C SER A 145 -10.85 7.16 5.12
N VAL A 146 -9.84 6.33 4.88
CA VAL A 146 -9.95 4.87 4.76
C VAL A 146 -8.71 4.21 5.34
N VAL A 147 -8.90 3.32 6.30
CA VAL A 147 -7.84 2.53 6.93
C VAL A 147 -8.26 1.07 6.94
N GLU A 148 -7.55 0.21 6.23
CA GLU A 148 -7.82 -1.23 6.22
C GLU A 148 -7.40 -1.85 7.55
N ALA A 149 -8.40 -2.26 8.34
CA ALA A 149 -8.21 -2.52 9.76
C ALA A 149 -7.55 -3.89 10.03
N THR A 150 -7.98 -4.93 9.33
CA THR A 150 -7.52 -6.32 9.54
C THR A 150 -8.07 -7.26 8.46
N SER A 151 -7.84 -8.57 8.61
CA SER A 151 -8.28 -9.64 7.71
C SER A 151 -8.90 -10.81 8.48
N PHE A 152 -10.06 -11.29 8.04
CA PHE A 152 -10.71 -12.50 8.53
C PHE A 152 -10.25 -13.74 7.75
N VAL A 153 -8.93 -13.92 7.72
CA VAL A 153 -8.25 -15.12 7.23
C VAL A 153 -8.12 -16.16 8.34
N SER A 154 -7.73 -17.38 7.98
CA SER A 154 -7.47 -18.41 8.99
C SER A 154 -6.20 -18.08 9.78
N PRO A 155 -6.27 -18.02 11.13
CA PRO A 155 -5.12 -17.77 12.01
C PRO A 155 -3.98 -18.77 11.85
N LYS A 156 -4.29 -19.98 11.34
CA LYS A 156 -3.29 -21.00 11.05
C LYS A 156 -2.32 -20.57 9.94
N TRP A 157 -2.83 -19.85 8.94
CA TRP A 157 -2.03 -19.41 7.79
C TRP A 157 -1.44 -18.01 8.00
N VAL A 158 -2.17 -17.14 8.72
CA VAL A 158 -1.74 -15.77 9.00
C VAL A 158 -1.92 -15.47 10.50
N PRO A 159 -1.00 -15.95 11.36
CA PRO A 159 -1.08 -15.75 12.80
C PRO A 159 -1.01 -14.27 13.21
N GLN A 160 -0.40 -13.43 12.38
CA GLN A 160 -0.29 -11.97 12.58
C GLN A 160 -1.67 -11.31 12.73
N LEU A 161 -2.72 -11.87 12.12
CA LEU A 161 -4.07 -11.29 12.10
C LEU A 161 -5.10 -12.16 12.87
N ALA A 162 -4.63 -13.04 13.75
CA ALA A 162 -5.48 -13.95 14.52
C ALA A 162 -6.52 -13.23 15.40
N ASP A 163 -6.21 -11.99 15.81
CA ASP A 163 -6.99 -11.11 16.67
C ASP A 163 -7.95 -10.18 15.89
N ALA A 164 -8.26 -10.49 14.63
CA ALA A 164 -9.10 -9.67 13.76
C ALA A 164 -10.44 -9.27 14.39
N LYS A 165 -11.10 -10.21 15.08
CA LYS A 165 -12.36 -9.95 15.78
C LYS A 165 -12.19 -8.86 16.84
N ASP A 166 -11.20 -9.01 17.72
CA ASP A 166 -10.96 -8.09 18.84
C ASP A 166 -10.57 -6.69 18.34
N VAL A 167 -9.78 -6.63 17.26
CA VAL A 167 -9.44 -5.36 16.59
C VAL A 167 -10.71 -4.68 16.08
N VAL A 168 -11.54 -5.36 15.28
CA VAL A 168 -12.76 -4.77 14.70
C VAL A 168 -13.74 -4.34 15.78
N GLU A 169 -13.97 -5.16 16.79
CA GLU A 169 -14.89 -4.82 17.89
C GLU A 169 -14.45 -3.55 18.62
N ALA A 170 -13.14 -3.33 18.77
CA ALA A 170 -12.58 -2.15 19.40
C ALA A 170 -12.62 -0.88 18.52
N VAL A 171 -12.65 -1.02 17.18
CA VAL A 171 -12.59 0.12 16.24
C VAL A 171 -13.88 0.42 15.48
N LYS A 172 -14.90 -0.46 15.52
CA LYS A 172 -16.14 -0.34 14.71
C LYS A 172 -16.96 0.94 14.90
N ASN A 173 -16.78 1.60 16.05
CA ASN A 173 -17.46 2.83 16.44
C ASN A 173 -16.58 4.08 16.27
N LEU A 174 -15.36 3.95 15.74
CA LEU A 174 -14.56 5.12 15.41
C LEU A 174 -15.19 5.86 14.23
N GLU A 175 -15.33 7.17 14.40
CA GLU A 175 -15.82 8.07 13.36
C GLU A 175 -14.66 8.66 12.56
N GLY A 176 -14.97 9.24 11.39
CA GLY A 176 -14.00 9.95 10.56
C GLY A 176 -13.27 9.10 9.51
N ALA A 177 -13.41 7.77 9.55
CA ALA A 177 -12.84 6.88 8.53
C ALA A 177 -13.71 5.65 8.25
N ARG A 178 -13.57 5.11 7.04
CA ARG A 178 -14.07 3.79 6.70
C ARG A 178 -13.02 2.73 7.04
N LEU A 179 -13.46 1.58 7.52
CA LEU A 179 -12.61 0.51 8.05
C LEU A 179 -12.85 -0.80 7.29
N PRO A 180 -12.42 -0.91 6.02
CA PRO A 180 -12.52 -2.16 5.30
C PRO A 180 -11.73 -3.28 5.98
N VAL A 181 -12.24 -4.51 5.88
CA VAL A 181 -11.56 -5.73 6.33
C VAL A 181 -11.51 -6.77 5.21
N LEU A 182 -10.42 -7.52 5.11
CA LEU A 182 -10.29 -8.53 4.07
C LEU A 182 -11.08 -9.80 4.45
N THR A 183 -11.90 -10.31 3.52
CA THR A 183 -12.74 -11.50 3.72
C THR A 183 -12.54 -12.47 2.54
N PRO A 184 -11.64 -13.46 2.64
CA PRO A 184 -11.28 -14.36 1.53
C PRO A 184 -12.38 -15.34 1.12
N ASN A 185 -13.35 -15.61 2.00
CA ASN A 185 -14.38 -16.62 1.83
C ASN A 185 -15.60 -16.28 2.69
N LEU A 186 -16.68 -17.04 2.50
CA LEU A 186 -17.97 -16.80 3.17
C LEU A 186 -17.87 -16.89 4.69
N LYS A 187 -17.09 -17.84 5.24
CA LYS A 187 -16.87 -17.97 6.68
C LYS A 187 -16.17 -16.74 7.27
N GLY A 188 -15.15 -16.23 6.57
CA GLY A 188 -14.46 -14.99 6.96
C GLY A 188 -15.39 -13.77 6.88
N PHE A 189 -16.25 -13.72 5.87
CA PHE A 189 -17.28 -12.69 5.73
C PHE A 189 -18.29 -12.72 6.88
N GLU A 190 -18.85 -13.88 7.21
CA GLU A 190 -19.79 -14.03 8.33
C GLU A 190 -19.16 -13.59 9.66
N ALA A 191 -17.90 -13.97 9.90
CA ALA A 191 -17.16 -13.53 11.09
C ALA A 191 -16.92 -12.01 11.11
N ALA A 192 -16.61 -11.41 9.96
CA ALA A 192 -16.45 -9.96 9.83
C ALA A 192 -17.74 -9.20 10.14
N VAL A 193 -18.87 -9.67 9.60
CA VAL A 193 -20.19 -9.11 9.87
C VAL A 193 -20.55 -9.24 11.35
N ALA A 194 -20.31 -10.41 11.96
CA ALA A 194 -20.56 -10.63 13.38
C ALA A 194 -19.73 -9.71 14.29
N ALA A 195 -18.50 -9.37 13.89
CA ALA A 195 -17.64 -8.42 14.61
C ALA A 195 -18.09 -6.94 14.42
N GLY A 196 -18.92 -6.67 13.42
CA GLY A 196 -19.45 -5.33 13.11
C GLY A 196 -18.73 -4.60 11.99
N ALA A 197 -18.07 -5.32 11.07
CA ALA A 197 -17.49 -4.71 9.87
C ALA A 197 -18.57 -4.08 8.97
N LYS A 198 -18.28 -2.89 8.45
CA LYS A 198 -19.19 -2.09 7.60
C LYS A 198 -18.75 -2.00 6.14
N GLU A 199 -17.53 -2.45 5.83
CA GLU A 199 -16.97 -2.51 4.47
C GLU A 199 -16.05 -3.73 4.43
N ILE A 200 -16.05 -4.46 3.32
CA ILE A 200 -15.22 -5.65 3.15
C ILE A 200 -14.36 -5.55 1.89
N ALA A 201 -13.33 -6.37 1.83
CA ALA A 201 -12.50 -6.52 0.65
C ALA A 201 -12.31 -7.99 0.26
N VAL A 202 -12.25 -8.25 -1.05
CA VAL A 202 -11.87 -9.54 -1.64
C VAL A 202 -10.59 -9.36 -2.46
N PHE A 203 -9.81 -10.41 -2.64
CA PHE A 203 -8.54 -10.33 -3.39
C PHE A 203 -8.42 -11.41 -4.45
N GLY A 204 -8.27 -10.99 -5.71
CA GLY A 204 -7.96 -11.85 -6.84
C GLY A 204 -6.52 -11.68 -7.33
N SER A 205 -6.14 -12.50 -8.30
CA SER A 205 -4.83 -12.47 -8.97
C SER A 205 -5.03 -12.47 -10.48
N ALA A 206 -4.18 -11.75 -11.21
CA ALA A 206 -4.10 -11.84 -12.67
C ALA A 206 -3.16 -12.97 -13.16
N SER A 207 -2.53 -13.71 -12.24
CA SER A 207 -1.69 -14.88 -12.48
C SER A 207 -2.29 -16.15 -11.87
N GLU A 208 -2.34 -17.22 -12.67
CA GLU A 208 -2.81 -18.54 -12.25
C GLU A 208 -1.84 -19.17 -11.25
N SER A 209 -0.53 -19.09 -11.52
CA SER A 209 0.50 -19.62 -10.63
C SER A 209 0.50 -18.89 -9.28
N PHE A 210 0.32 -17.57 -9.29
CA PHE A 210 0.20 -16.80 -8.04
C PHE A 210 -1.08 -17.16 -7.28
N SER A 211 -2.21 -17.33 -7.97
CA SER A 211 -3.47 -17.76 -7.35
C SER A 211 -3.31 -19.13 -6.68
N LYS A 212 -2.73 -20.10 -7.39
CA LYS A 212 -2.48 -21.45 -6.85
C LYS A 212 -1.52 -21.42 -5.67
N ALA A 213 -0.46 -20.63 -5.72
CA ALA A 213 0.50 -20.53 -4.62
C ALA A 213 -0.11 -19.90 -3.35
N ASN A 214 -0.97 -18.87 -3.50
CA ASN A 214 -1.49 -18.13 -2.36
C ASN A 214 -2.79 -18.70 -1.76
N ILE A 215 -3.69 -19.18 -2.61
CA ILE A 215 -5.04 -19.62 -2.19
C ILE A 215 -5.39 -21.04 -2.65
N ASN A 216 -4.43 -21.75 -3.24
CA ASN A 216 -4.57 -23.13 -3.72
C ASN A 216 -5.80 -23.35 -4.61
N CYS A 217 -6.09 -22.38 -5.48
CA CYS A 217 -7.12 -22.50 -6.50
C CYS A 217 -6.78 -21.65 -7.73
N THR A 218 -7.44 -21.95 -8.84
CA THR A 218 -7.38 -21.18 -10.09
C THR A 218 -8.06 -19.82 -9.94
N ILE A 219 -7.83 -18.94 -10.91
CA ILE A 219 -8.52 -17.63 -10.97
C ILE A 219 -10.03 -17.83 -11.02
N GLU A 220 -10.53 -18.73 -11.87
CA GLU A 220 -11.98 -19.00 -11.98
C GLU A 220 -12.60 -19.51 -10.67
N GLU A 221 -11.94 -20.45 -10.01
CA GLU A 221 -12.41 -20.95 -8.71
C GLU A 221 -12.43 -19.85 -7.65
N SER A 222 -11.44 -18.95 -7.66
CA SER A 222 -11.40 -17.80 -6.76
C SER A 222 -12.57 -16.84 -7.03
N LEU A 223 -12.86 -16.57 -8.31
CA LEU A 223 -13.96 -15.71 -8.74
C LEU A 223 -15.33 -16.29 -8.33
N VAL A 224 -15.50 -17.61 -8.41
CA VAL A 224 -16.72 -18.28 -7.90
C VAL A 224 -16.87 -18.06 -6.40
N ARG A 225 -15.79 -18.25 -5.60
CA ARG A 225 -15.83 -18.00 -4.15
C ARG A 225 -16.15 -16.54 -3.81
N PHE A 226 -15.59 -15.59 -4.56
CA PHE A 226 -15.88 -14.17 -4.35
C PHE A 226 -17.31 -13.81 -4.71
N ARG A 227 -17.91 -14.48 -5.70
CA ARG A 227 -19.32 -14.28 -6.04
C ARG A 227 -20.24 -14.60 -4.86
N ASP A 228 -19.96 -15.67 -4.13
CA ASP A 228 -20.74 -16.03 -2.94
C ASP A 228 -20.63 -14.96 -1.84
N VAL A 229 -19.41 -14.48 -1.58
CA VAL A 229 -19.14 -13.40 -0.61
C VAL A 229 -19.83 -12.10 -1.02
N ILE A 230 -19.67 -11.68 -2.27
CA ILE A 230 -20.25 -10.42 -2.78
C ILE A 230 -21.78 -10.49 -2.78
N ASN A 231 -22.36 -11.64 -3.14
CA ASN A 231 -23.81 -11.84 -3.08
C ASN A 231 -24.33 -11.76 -1.64
N ALA A 232 -23.61 -12.34 -0.67
CA ALA A 232 -23.96 -12.22 0.74
C ALA A 232 -23.82 -10.76 1.24
N SER A 233 -22.76 -10.07 0.83
CA SER A 233 -22.52 -8.65 1.14
C SER A 233 -23.62 -7.74 0.62
N LYS A 234 -24.09 -7.98 -0.62
CA LYS A 234 -25.20 -7.22 -1.22
C LYS A 234 -26.51 -7.35 -0.44
N LYS A 235 -26.82 -8.52 0.10
CA LYS A 235 -28.03 -8.73 0.93
C LYS A 235 -28.02 -7.91 2.22
N LEU A 236 -26.82 -7.54 2.69
CA LEU A 236 -26.62 -6.72 3.89
C LEU A 236 -26.24 -5.27 3.56
N GLU A 237 -26.26 -4.89 2.29
CA GLU A 237 -25.86 -3.56 1.80
C GLU A 237 -24.43 -3.16 2.21
N ILE A 238 -23.55 -4.14 2.42
CA ILE A 238 -22.16 -3.90 2.78
C ILE A 238 -21.34 -3.70 1.49
N PRO A 239 -20.65 -2.56 1.32
CA PRO A 239 -19.80 -2.31 0.17
C PRO A 239 -18.59 -3.25 0.14
N VAL A 240 -18.22 -3.67 -1.08
CA VAL A 240 -17.07 -4.54 -1.33
C VAL A 240 -16.02 -3.80 -2.17
N ARG A 241 -14.76 -3.91 -1.76
CA ARG A 241 -13.57 -3.52 -2.54
C ARG A 241 -12.90 -4.78 -3.13
N GLY A 242 -12.51 -4.74 -4.39
CA GLY A 242 -11.76 -5.81 -5.04
C GLY A 242 -10.28 -5.45 -5.15
N TYR A 243 -9.39 -6.37 -4.80
CA TYR A 243 -7.96 -6.27 -5.11
C TYR A 243 -7.61 -7.18 -6.28
N VAL A 244 -6.74 -6.74 -7.18
CA VAL A 244 -6.12 -7.59 -8.21
C VAL A 244 -4.62 -7.51 -8.03
N SER A 245 -4.00 -8.65 -7.71
CA SER A 245 -2.55 -8.82 -7.58
C SER A 245 -1.88 -9.18 -8.90
N CYS A 246 -0.55 -9.03 -8.94
CA CYS A 246 0.28 -9.33 -10.11
C CYS A 246 -0.12 -8.57 -11.39
N VAL A 247 -0.50 -7.30 -11.28
CA VAL A 247 -1.02 -6.54 -12.43
C VAL A 247 0.05 -6.23 -13.48
N ILE A 248 1.32 -6.16 -13.06
CA ILE A 248 2.46 -5.87 -13.95
C ILE A 248 3.27 -7.14 -14.21
N GLY A 249 3.53 -7.89 -13.15
CA GLY A 249 4.23 -9.16 -13.22
C GLY A 249 3.93 -10.04 -12.03
N CYS A 250 4.28 -11.31 -12.20
CA CYS A 250 4.20 -12.37 -11.23
C CYS A 250 5.61 -12.91 -10.97
N PRO A 251 5.96 -13.24 -9.71
CA PRO A 251 7.26 -13.83 -9.39
C PRO A 251 7.47 -15.20 -10.05
N VAL A 252 6.39 -15.88 -10.45
CA VAL A 252 6.43 -17.22 -11.06
C VAL A 252 6.26 -17.16 -12.58
N GLU A 253 5.23 -16.48 -13.09
CA GLU A 253 4.92 -16.41 -14.53
C GLU A 253 5.69 -15.31 -15.27
N GLY A 254 6.34 -14.38 -14.55
CA GLY A 254 6.95 -13.21 -15.15
C GLY A 254 5.92 -12.17 -15.60
N ALA A 255 6.01 -11.68 -16.84
CA ALA A 255 5.16 -10.60 -17.31
C ALA A 255 3.68 -11.03 -17.44
N ILE A 256 2.77 -10.24 -16.87
CA ILE A 256 1.32 -10.47 -16.98
C ILE A 256 0.72 -9.58 -18.06
N SER A 257 -0.16 -10.15 -18.89
CA SER A 257 -0.85 -9.40 -19.95
C SER A 257 -1.91 -8.46 -19.36
N PRO A 258 -2.00 -7.19 -19.82
CA PRO A 258 -3.06 -6.26 -19.41
C PRO A 258 -4.48 -6.83 -19.61
N SER A 259 -4.70 -7.67 -20.63
CA SER A 259 -6.00 -8.30 -20.87
C SER A 259 -6.40 -9.27 -19.76
N LYS A 260 -5.45 -9.98 -19.15
CA LYS A 260 -5.72 -10.84 -17.97
C LYS A 260 -6.15 -10.00 -16.77
N VAL A 261 -5.45 -8.88 -16.53
CA VAL A 261 -5.78 -7.95 -15.45
C VAL A 261 -7.17 -7.36 -15.66
N ALA A 262 -7.44 -6.89 -16.87
CA ALA A 262 -8.73 -6.33 -17.27
C ALA A 262 -9.87 -7.34 -17.11
N TYR A 263 -9.64 -8.60 -17.48
CA TYR A 263 -10.60 -9.68 -17.28
C TYR A 263 -10.99 -9.83 -15.80
N VAL A 264 -10.01 -10.03 -14.91
CA VAL A 264 -10.29 -10.21 -13.47
C VAL A 264 -10.94 -8.97 -12.87
N ALA A 265 -10.45 -7.78 -13.23
CA ALA A 265 -11.00 -6.51 -12.77
C ALA A 265 -12.46 -6.33 -13.20
N LYS A 266 -12.79 -6.65 -14.46
CA LYS A 266 -14.16 -6.62 -14.98
C LYS A 266 -15.05 -7.62 -14.26
N GLN A 267 -14.59 -8.86 -14.06
CA GLN A 267 -15.36 -9.87 -13.33
C GLN A 267 -15.69 -9.41 -11.91
N LEU A 268 -14.73 -8.83 -11.17
CA LEU A 268 -14.98 -8.30 -9.82
C LEU A 268 -15.95 -7.11 -9.83
N HIS A 269 -15.81 -6.20 -10.81
CA HIS A 269 -16.73 -5.08 -10.96
C HIS A 269 -18.16 -5.54 -11.27
N ASP A 270 -18.32 -6.43 -12.25
CA ASP A 270 -19.63 -6.95 -12.68
C ASP A 270 -20.30 -7.76 -11.56
N MET A 271 -19.51 -8.39 -10.69
CA MET A 271 -20.03 -9.01 -9.47
C MET A 271 -20.56 -8.00 -8.44
N GLY A 272 -20.12 -6.74 -8.47
CA GLY A 272 -20.62 -5.67 -7.60
C GLY A 272 -19.58 -5.05 -6.67
N CYS A 273 -18.28 -5.23 -6.93
CA CYS A 273 -17.25 -4.47 -6.23
C CYS A 273 -17.35 -2.98 -6.61
N SER A 274 -17.47 -2.12 -5.60
CA SER A 274 -17.59 -0.67 -5.75
C SER A 274 -16.29 0.02 -6.18
N GLU A 275 -15.17 -0.67 -6.00
CA GLU A 275 -13.83 -0.15 -6.22
C GLU A 275 -12.87 -1.32 -6.47
N ILE A 276 -12.04 -1.21 -7.51
CA ILE A 276 -11.01 -2.20 -7.83
C ILE A 276 -9.64 -1.56 -7.68
N SER A 277 -8.79 -2.15 -6.84
CA SER A 277 -7.41 -1.76 -6.58
C SER A 277 -6.46 -2.67 -7.37
N LEU A 278 -5.63 -2.07 -8.22
CA LEU A 278 -4.67 -2.77 -9.08
C LEU A 278 -3.27 -2.73 -8.43
N GLY A 279 -2.84 -3.86 -7.86
CA GLY A 279 -1.59 -3.95 -7.11
C GLY A 279 -0.42 -4.52 -7.91
N ASP A 280 0.69 -3.77 -7.96
CA ASP A 280 1.99 -4.27 -8.39
C ASP A 280 2.69 -4.99 -7.23
N THR A 281 2.28 -6.23 -6.98
CA THR A 281 2.63 -7.01 -5.78
C THR A 281 4.12 -7.19 -5.53
N ILE A 282 4.95 -7.07 -6.56
CA ILE A 282 6.42 -7.27 -6.47
C ILE A 282 7.20 -5.99 -6.79
N GLY A 283 6.54 -4.86 -7.03
CA GLY A 283 7.19 -3.56 -7.24
C GLY A 283 8.09 -3.45 -8.47
N ILE A 284 7.84 -4.26 -9.52
CA ILE A 284 8.67 -4.24 -10.75
C ILE A 284 8.21 -3.20 -11.79
N GLY A 285 7.12 -2.49 -11.50
CA GLY A 285 6.55 -1.46 -12.34
C GLY A 285 7.48 -0.28 -12.53
N THR A 286 7.66 0.14 -13.79
CA THR A 286 8.35 1.38 -14.12
C THR A 286 7.34 2.41 -14.63
N PRO A 287 7.59 3.73 -14.50
CA PRO A 287 6.61 4.76 -14.89
C PRO A 287 6.05 4.58 -16.32
N GLY A 288 6.92 4.24 -17.29
CA GLY A 288 6.50 3.99 -18.67
C GLY A 288 5.63 2.75 -18.82
N ARG A 289 5.96 1.67 -18.12
CA ARG A 289 5.18 0.42 -18.14
C ARG A 289 3.83 0.60 -17.42
N ASN A 290 3.81 1.30 -16.29
CA ASN A 290 2.60 1.58 -15.52
C ASN A 290 1.61 2.40 -16.35
N TYR A 291 2.08 3.48 -17.00
CA TYR A 291 1.23 4.32 -17.83
C TYR A 291 0.56 3.52 -18.96
N LEU A 292 1.34 2.73 -19.69
CA LEU A 292 0.82 1.91 -20.79
C LEU A 292 -0.15 0.83 -20.30
N TYR A 293 0.19 0.14 -19.21
CA TYR A 293 -0.68 -0.89 -18.63
C TYR A 293 -2.02 -0.29 -18.17
N MET A 294 -1.99 0.84 -17.47
CA MET A 294 -3.21 1.49 -16.99
C MET A 294 -4.06 2.00 -18.14
N HIS A 295 -3.44 2.63 -19.14
CA HIS A 295 -4.16 3.09 -20.32
C HIS A 295 -4.83 1.92 -21.07
N MET A 296 -4.13 0.79 -21.22
CA MET A 296 -4.71 -0.41 -21.81
C MET A 296 -5.87 -0.97 -20.98
N ILE A 297 -5.74 -1.02 -19.65
CA ILE A 297 -6.79 -1.51 -18.77
C ILE A 297 -8.03 -0.60 -18.83
N GLU A 298 -7.83 0.73 -18.81
CA GLU A 298 -8.93 1.70 -18.96
C GLU A 298 -9.67 1.52 -20.28
N LEU A 299 -8.93 1.37 -21.39
CA LEU A 299 -9.53 1.14 -22.71
C LEU A 299 -10.33 -0.17 -22.78
N ILE A 300 -9.85 -1.24 -22.14
CA ILE A 300 -10.52 -2.55 -22.18
C ILE A 300 -11.78 -2.55 -21.32
N VAL A 301 -11.76 -1.85 -20.19
CA VAL A 301 -12.78 -2.04 -19.16
C VAL A 301 -13.77 -0.87 -19.11
N SER A 302 -13.45 0.31 -19.67
CA SER A 302 -14.33 1.51 -19.65
C SER A 302 -14.85 1.85 -18.24
N LEU A 303 -14.08 1.54 -17.19
CA LEU A 303 -14.44 1.78 -15.80
C LEU A 303 -13.63 2.94 -15.20
N HIS A 304 -14.25 3.63 -14.25
CA HIS A 304 -13.54 4.50 -13.30
C HIS A 304 -12.77 3.64 -12.30
N PHE A 305 -11.56 3.21 -12.66
CA PHE A 305 -10.65 2.56 -11.71
C PHE A 305 -10.16 3.56 -10.66
N LYS A 306 -10.07 3.11 -9.41
CA LYS A 306 -9.34 3.82 -8.37
C LYS A 306 -8.03 3.09 -8.17
N LEU A 307 -6.98 3.67 -8.73
CA LEU A 307 -5.64 3.11 -8.71
C LEU A 307 -5.11 3.05 -7.27
N GLY A 308 -4.74 1.85 -6.83
CA GLY A 308 -3.97 1.64 -5.62
C GLY A 308 -2.70 0.89 -5.98
N ILE A 309 -1.64 1.62 -6.36
CA ILE A 309 -0.31 1.03 -6.48
C ILE A 309 0.16 0.76 -5.06
N ILE A 310 0.03 -0.49 -4.61
CA ILE A 310 0.71 -0.96 -3.41
C ILE A 310 2.16 -1.18 -3.84
N SER A 311 3.05 -0.26 -3.47
CA SER A 311 4.48 -0.51 -3.46
C SER A 311 4.80 -1.08 -2.08
N THR A 312 5.04 -2.38 -2.02
CA THR A 312 5.75 -2.98 -0.87
C THR A 312 7.22 -2.61 -0.92
#